data_AF-A0A7R9RG91-F1
#
_entry.id   AF-A0A7R9RG91-F1
#
_cell.length_a   1.000
_cell.length_b   1.000
_cell.length_c   1.000
_cell.angle_alpha   90.00
_cell.angle_beta   90.00
_cell.angle_gamma   90.00
#
_symmetry.space_group_name_H-M   'P 1'
#
loop_
_entity.id
_entity.type
_entity.pdbx_description
1 polymer ?
#
loop_
_entity_poly.entity_id
_entity_poly.type
_entity_poly.pdbx_seq_one_letter_code
_entity_poly.pdbx_strand_id
1 'polypeptide(L)'
;DICGDHTPKMGSNEVVVDALPYIDQGYDEPGIREAAQTMVEEETKRYRPTKNYLEHLPPLTLHAFETDIMKAEFDRLSARQPMEMLSMKRYELPPPPAGKMTDVSAWSECVDNS
;
A
#
# COMPACT_ATOMS: atom_id res chain seq x y z
N ASP A 1 -43.00 -33.29 2.71
CA ASP A 1 -42.17 -32.29 3.42
C ASP A 1 -40.94 -31.95 2.60
N ILE A 2 -40.46 -30.71 2.72
CA ILE A 2 -39.34 -30.08 1.99
C ILE A 2 -39.77 -29.30 0.73
N CYS A 3 -40.43 -28.17 0.95
CA CYS A 3 -40.15 -26.92 0.22
C CYS A 3 -40.40 -25.78 1.21
N GLY A 4 -39.36 -25.42 1.96
CA GLY A 4 -39.39 -24.30 2.88
C GLY A 4 -39.27 -22.99 2.10
N ASP A 5 -40.37 -22.25 2.08
CA ASP A 5 -40.46 -20.85 1.67
C ASP A 5 -39.39 -20.02 2.38
N HIS A 6 -38.34 -19.64 1.65
CA HIS A 6 -37.32 -18.67 2.07
C HIS A 6 -37.63 -17.33 1.39
N THR A 7 -38.80 -16.77 1.66
CA THR A 7 -39.03 -15.35 1.38
C THR A 7 -38.45 -14.52 2.53
N PRO A 8 -37.41 -13.68 2.28
CA PRO A 8 -36.92 -12.77 3.29
C PRO A 8 -38.01 -11.71 3.55
N LYS A 9 -38.30 -11.46 4.83
CA LYS A 9 -39.26 -10.43 5.24
C LYS A 9 -38.78 -9.06 4.75
N MET A 10 -39.50 -8.49 3.79
CA MET A 10 -39.30 -7.11 3.34
C MET A 10 -39.58 -6.15 4.49
N GLY A 11 -38.58 -5.37 4.90
CA GLY A 11 -38.79 -4.22 5.77
C GLY A 11 -39.73 -3.21 5.09
N SER A 12 -40.58 -2.55 5.87
CA SER A 12 -41.75 -1.80 5.41
C SER A 12 -41.47 -0.47 4.66
N ASN A 13 -40.35 -0.34 3.95
CA ASN A 13 -39.99 0.82 3.11
C ASN A 13 -38.96 0.46 2.03
N GLU A 14 -39.03 -0.74 1.45
CA GLU A 14 -38.13 -1.07 0.35
C GLU A 14 -38.67 -0.49 -0.97
N VAL A 15 -38.05 0.60 -1.41
CA VAL A 15 -38.30 1.16 -2.74
C VAL A 15 -37.62 0.24 -3.75
N VAL A 16 -38.41 -0.51 -4.52
CA VAL A 16 -37.89 -1.31 -5.63
C VAL A 16 -37.48 -0.36 -6.75
N VAL A 17 -36.18 -0.23 -6.97
CA VAL A 17 -35.62 0.56 -8.07
C VAL A 17 -35.50 -0.34 -9.29
N ASP A 18 -36.12 0.07 -10.39
CA ASP A 18 -36.07 -0.65 -11.67
C ASP A 18 -34.91 -0.14 -12.53
N ALA A 19 -34.08 -1.07 -12.98
CA ALA A 19 -33.01 -0.85 -13.96
C ALA A 19 -32.61 -2.25 -14.47
N LEU A 20 -33.00 -2.60 -15.69
CA LEU A 20 -32.93 -3.99 -16.17
C LEU A 20 -31.90 -4.11 -17.30
N PRO A 21 -30.65 -4.52 -17.00
CA PRO A 21 -29.58 -4.54 -18.01
C PRO A 21 -29.89 -5.41 -19.23
N TYR A 22 -30.71 -6.46 -19.07
CA TYR A 22 -31.03 -7.40 -20.14
C TYR A 22 -32.18 -6.94 -21.04
N ILE A 23 -33.04 -6.05 -20.53
CA ILE A 23 -34.18 -5.50 -21.28
C ILE A 23 -33.78 -4.18 -21.92
N ASP A 24 -33.06 -3.35 -21.18
CA ASP A 24 -32.65 -2.02 -21.61
C ASP A 24 -31.34 -2.05 -22.42
N GLN A 25 -31.43 -2.52 -23.68
CA GLN A 25 -30.26 -2.68 -24.56
C GLN A 25 -29.72 -1.37 -25.16
N GLY A 26 -30.45 -0.26 -24.99
CA GLY A 26 -30.10 1.03 -25.59
C GLY A 26 -28.99 1.80 -24.87
N TYR A 27 -28.51 1.33 -23.71
CA TYR A 27 -27.52 2.05 -22.90
C TYR A 27 -26.06 1.88 -23.34
N ASP A 28 -25.78 0.94 -24.25
CA ASP A 28 -24.44 0.73 -24.82
C ASP A 28 -24.10 1.67 -25.99
N GLU A 29 -25.06 2.52 -26.40
CA GLU A 29 -24.83 3.51 -27.46
C GLU A 29 -23.80 4.56 -27.02
N PRO A 30 -22.89 4.97 -27.93
CA PRO A 30 -21.83 5.92 -27.61
C PRO A 30 -22.41 7.27 -27.18
N GLY A 31 -21.92 7.84 -26.09
CA GLY A 31 -22.34 9.14 -25.57
C GLY A 31 -23.39 9.07 -24.45
N ILE A 32 -24.12 7.96 -24.30
CA ILE A 32 -25.16 7.83 -23.26
C ILE A 32 -24.53 7.74 -21.87
N ARG A 33 -23.47 6.94 -21.75
CA ARG A 33 -22.73 6.80 -20.49
C ARG A 33 -22.09 8.11 -20.07
N GLU A 34 -21.51 8.84 -21.02
CA GLU A 34 -20.87 10.14 -20.79
C GLU A 34 -21.90 11.20 -20.36
N ALA A 35 -23.07 11.23 -21.00
CA ALA A 35 -24.17 12.09 -20.60
C ALA A 35 -24.66 11.76 -19.18
N ALA A 36 -24.82 10.48 -18.85
CA ALA A 36 -25.19 10.05 -17.50
C ALA A 36 -24.15 10.45 -16.44
N GLN A 37 -22.86 10.25 -16.73
CA GLN A 37 -21.77 10.69 -15.85
C GLN A 37 -21.77 12.20 -15.64
N THR A 38 -21.97 12.98 -16.70
CA THR A 38 -22.06 14.44 -16.62
C THR A 38 -23.20 14.88 -15.69
N MET A 39 -24.37 14.25 -15.80
CA MET A 39 -25.50 14.54 -14.91
C MET A 39 -25.19 14.20 -13.45
N VAL A 40 -24.53 13.06 -13.20
CA VAL A 40 -24.10 12.67 -11.85
C VAL A 40 -23.07 13.65 -11.29
N GLU A 41 -22.11 14.08 -12.09
CA GLU A 41 -21.08 15.04 -11.67
C GLU A 41 -21.68 16.38 -11.25
N GLU A 42 -22.65 16.91 -12.01
CA GLU A 42 -23.31 18.17 -11.66
C GLU A 42 -24.09 18.07 -10.32
N GLU A 43 -24.75 16.94 -10.07
CA GLU A 43 -25.41 16.69 -8.79
C GLU A 43 -24.41 16.54 -7.64
N THR A 44 -23.31 15.80 -7.83
CA THR A 44 -22.27 15.62 -6.79
C THR A 44 -21.48 16.90 -6.49
N LYS A 45 -21.34 17.82 -7.45
CA LYS A 45 -20.81 19.17 -7.21
C LYS A 45 -21.76 20.00 -6.37
N ARG A 46 -23.06 19.89 -6.63
CA ARG A 46 -24.11 20.66 -5.95
C ARG A 46 -24.36 20.17 -4.52
N TYR A 47 -24.32 18.86 -4.31
CA TYR A 47 -24.58 18.22 -3.03
C TYR A 47 -23.37 17.43 -2.58
N ARG A 48 -22.61 17.98 -1.62
CA ARG A 48 -21.50 17.26 -1.00
C ARG A 48 -22.04 16.04 -0.24
N PRO A 49 -21.46 14.84 -0.43
CA PRO A 49 -21.84 13.67 0.34
C PRO A 49 -21.72 13.95 1.85
N THR A 50 -22.82 13.79 2.58
CA THR A 50 -22.89 14.06 4.02
C THR A 50 -22.72 12.81 4.86
N LYS A 51 -23.01 11.64 4.30
CA LYS A 51 -22.82 10.33 4.95
C LYS A 51 -21.56 9.69 4.41
N ASN A 52 -20.66 9.27 5.28
CA ASN A 52 -19.53 8.47 4.85
C ASN A 52 -20.02 7.02 4.66
N TYR A 53 -20.11 6.60 3.39
CA TYR A 53 -20.58 5.27 3.03
C TYR A 53 -19.65 4.16 3.52
N LEU A 54 -18.43 4.47 3.98
CA LEU A 54 -17.47 3.54 4.58
C LEU A 54 -17.58 3.45 6.11
N GLU A 55 -18.50 4.17 6.76
CA GLU A 55 -18.64 4.18 8.24
C GLU A 55 -18.92 2.80 8.84
N HIS A 56 -19.58 1.92 8.09
CA HIS A 56 -19.89 0.56 8.52
C HIS A 56 -18.67 -0.38 8.44
N LEU A 57 -17.59 0.05 7.80
CA LEU A 57 -16.36 -0.73 7.68
C LEU A 57 -15.45 -0.45 8.88
N PRO A 58 -14.71 -1.48 9.36
CA PRO A 58 -13.71 -1.27 10.39
C PRO A 58 -12.63 -0.28 9.91
N PRO A 59 -11.97 0.44 10.83
CA PRO A 59 -10.84 1.30 10.48
C PRO A 59 -9.78 0.55 9.67
N LEU A 60 -9.32 1.16 8.58
CA LEU A 60 -8.32 0.56 7.72
C LEU A 60 -6.99 0.42 8.47
N THR A 61 -6.48 -0.80 8.57
CA THR A 61 -5.17 -1.07 9.18
C THR A 61 -4.09 -1.03 8.11
N LEU A 62 -3.51 0.14 7.87
CA LEU A 62 -2.49 0.35 6.83
C LEU A 62 -1.17 -0.39 7.13
N HIS A 63 -0.83 -0.54 8.41
CA HIS A 63 0.44 -1.09 8.88
C HIS A 63 0.34 -2.55 9.34
N ALA A 64 -0.74 -3.26 8.98
CA ALA A 64 -1.02 -4.62 9.45
C ALA A 64 0.09 -5.62 9.14
N PHE A 65 0.82 -5.38 8.05
CA PHE A 65 1.87 -6.27 7.54
C PHE A 65 3.27 -5.66 7.62
N GLU A 66 3.43 -4.55 8.35
CA GLU A 66 4.74 -3.93 8.50
C GLU A 66 5.57 -4.66 9.55
N THR A 67 6.73 -5.12 9.11
CA THR A 67 7.78 -5.63 10.00
C THR A 67 8.56 -4.47 10.63
N ASP A 68 9.25 -4.74 11.74
CA ASP A 68 10.04 -3.70 12.43
C ASP A 68 11.15 -3.12 11.54
N ILE A 69 11.71 -3.93 10.63
CA ILE A 69 12.69 -3.47 9.63
C ILE A 69 12.05 -2.49 8.66
N MET A 70 10.82 -2.77 8.19
CA MET A 70 10.12 -1.87 7.27
C MET A 70 9.79 -0.54 7.95
N LYS A 71 9.35 -0.56 9.21
CA LYS A 71 9.10 0.66 9.99
C LYS A 71 10.35 1.52 10.12
N ALA A 72 11.48 0.90 10.49
CA ALA A 72 12.75 1.60 10.61
C ALA A 72 13.19 2.23 9.27
N GLU A 73 12.98 1.54 8.15
CA GLU A 73 13.28 2.08 6.81
C GLU A 73 12.34 3.22 6.41
N PHE A 74 11.05 3.13 6.73
CA PHE A 74 10.11 4.23 6.50
C PHE A 74 10.47 5.47 7.33
N ASP A 75 10.85 5.29 8.59
CA ASP A 75 11.33 6.37 9.45
C ASP A 75 12.62 6.99 8.88
N ARG A 76 13.57 6.18 8.44
CA ARG A 76 14.80 6.64 7.78
C ARG A 76 14.49 7.48 6.53
N LEU A 77 13.58 7.00 5.67
CA LEU A 77 13.18 7.70 4.44
C LEU A 77 12.45 9.00 4.73
N SER A 78 11.52 9.01 5.69
CA SER A 78 10.78 10.22 6.08
C SER A 78 11.71 11.30 6.67
N ALA A 79 12.71 10.87 7.45
CA ALA A 79 13.77 11.72 7.98
C ALA A 79 14.87 12.07 6.95
N ARG A 80 14.72 11.60 5.70
CA ARG A 80 15.68 11.78 4.59
C ARG A 80 17.11 11.38 4.96
N GLN A 81 17.25 10.42 5.86
CA GLN A 81 18.55 9.94 6.30
C GLN A 81 19.14 9.03 5.21
N PRO A 82 20.42 9.23 4.83
CA PRO A 82 21.13 8.31 3.96
C PRO A 82 21.15 6.89 4.55
N MET A 83 21.30 5.89 3.70
CA MET A 83 21.51 4.52 4.16
C MET A 83 22.86 4.40 4.86
N GLU A 84 22.94 3.58 5.90
CA GLU A 84 24.22 3.27 6.54
C GLU A 84 25.14 2.58 5.53
N MET A 85 26.33 3.12 5.35
CA MET A 85 27.32 2.53 4.47
C MET A 85 27.99 1.33 5.14
N LEU A 86 28.13 0.25 4.39
CA LEU A 86 28.92 -0.90 4.85
C LEU A 86 30.37 -0.47 5.07
N SER A 87 30.89 -0.75 6.26
CA SER A 87 32.30 -0.50 6.55
C SER A 87 33.17 -1.52 5.82
N MET A 88 34.05 -1.04 4.94
CA MET A 88 35.01 -1.90 4.24
C MET A 88 36.27 -2.17 5.07
N LYS A 89 36.39 -1.60 6.27
CA LYS A 89 37.59 -1.68 7.12
C LYS A 89 38.03 -3.11 7.47
N ARG A 90 37.11 -4.08 7.49
CA ARG A 90 37.44 -5.50 7.72
C ARG A 90 38.07 -6.17 6.49
N TYR A 91 37.81 -5.65 5.30
CA TYR A 91 38.32 -6.17 4.03
C TYR A 91 39.49 -5.34 3.49
N GLU A 92 39.90 -4.31 4.23
CA GLU A 92 41.11 -3.56 3.97
C GLU A 92 42.25 -4.23 4.74
N LEU A 93 43.31 -4.61 4.04
CA LEU A 93 44.55 -5.07 4.64
C LEU A 93 45.41 -3.85 4.98
N PRO A 94 45.45 -3.37 6.24
CA PRO A 94 46.29 -2.23 6.58
C PRO A 94 47.77 -2.61 6.39
N PRO A 95 48.58 -1.77 5.71
CA PRO A 95 50.01 -2.01 5.67
C PRO A 95 50.59 -1.90 7.09
N PRO A 96 51.70 -2.61 7.39
CA PRO A 96 52.35 -2.46 8.68
C PRO A 96 52.76 -1.00 8.92
N PRO A 97 52.77 -0.53 10.19
CA PRO A 97 53.12 0.85 10.52
C PRO A 97 54.43 1.29 9.87
N ALA A 98 54.55 2.57 9.47
CA ALA A 98 55.70 3.07 8.69
C ALA A 98 57.08 2.79 9.33
N GLY A 99 57.15 2.67 10.66
CA GLY A 99 58.38 2.31 11.40
C GLY A 99 58.69 0.81 11.49
N LYS A 100 57.82 -0.06 10.97
CA LYS A 100 57.92 -1.53 11.01
C LYS A 100 57.81 -2.17 9.62
N MET A 101 57.92 -1.39 8.55
CA MET A 101 57.84 -1.92 7.17
C MET A 101 58.96 -2.90 6.83
N THR A 102 60.08 -2.88 7.55
CA THR A 102 61.18 -3.84 7.40
C THR A 102 61.05 -5.06 8.32
N ASP A 103 60.04 -5.09 9.19
CA ASP A 103 59.82 -6.16 10.17
C ASP A 103 58.89 -7.21 9.58
N VAL A 104 59.44 -8.39 9.27
CA VAL A 104 58.72 -9.51 8.67
C VAL A 104 57.57 -9.98 9.56
N SER A 105 57.69 -9.87 10.89
CA SER A 105 56.62 -10.27 11.82
C SER A 105 55.39 -9.38 11.72
N ALA A 106 55.60 -8.06 11.55
CA ALA A 106 54.51 -7.11 11.33
C ALA A 106 53.76 -7.35 10.01
N TRP A 107 54.44 -7.87 8.98
CA TRP A 107 53.80 -8.28 7.74
C TRP A 107 52.97 -9.55 7.89
N SER A 108 53.47 -10.54 8.63
CA SER A 108 52.72 -11.76 8.93
C SER A 108 51.45 -11.46 9.72
N GLU A 109 51.53 -10.59 10.74
CA GLU A 109 50.35 -10.17 11.53
C GLU A 109 49.28 -9.47 10.69
N CYS A 110 49.68 -8.63 9.71
CA CYS A 110 48.75 -8.03 8.78
C CYS A 110 48.05 -9.10 7.92
N VAL A 111 48.81 -10.07 7.37
CA VAL A 111 48.27 -11.14 6.53
C VAL A 111 47.38 -12.11 7.32
N ASP A 112 47.72 -12.41 8.58
CA ASP A 112 46.90 -13.26 9.45
C ASP A 112 45.58 -12.59 9.88
N ASN A 113 45.47 -11.26 9.73
CA ASN A 113 44.25 -10.47 9.93
C ASN A 113 43.40 -10.35 8.65
N SER A 114 43.73 -11.11 7.59
CA SER A 114 42.91 -11.21 6.36
C SER A 114 41.90 -12.36 6.38
#